data_AF-H0R2G9-F1
#
_entry.id   AF-H0R2G9-F1
#
_cell.length_a   1.000
_cell.length_b   1.000
_cell.length_c   1.000
_cell.angle_alpha   90.00
_cell.angle_beta   90.00
_cell.angle_gamma   90.00
#
_symmetry.space_group_name_H-M   'P 1'
#
loop_
_entity.id
_entity.type
_entity.pdbx_description
1 polymer ?
#
loop_
_entity_poly.entity_id
_entity_poly.type
_entity_poly.pdbx_seq_one_letter_code
_entity_poly.pdbx_strand_id
1 'polypeptide(L)'
;MAISDGTAAELAQRAAGVAGWIAIFRELAPIAASVAVAFPDDKTIDRAVGFLTDVDIVQILSDLDAVVGAYGICATATGAVAAQPLSTSWQGHAGTAASSAVDTHMNSRNTELATLIAAADAATPTFAGLKLLLQNVFHALEMISDPLLAGHPLSTVSAALGAGTLRAGVIAEEIDARVRLFTTATAIGRSGVRNILAELVGVDSAASSGELALAGDQ
;
A
#
# COMPACT_ATOMS: atom_id res chain seq x y z
N MET A 1 8.55 4.11 -16.59
CA MET A 1 7.23 4.67 -16.23
C MET A 1 7.40 5.31 -14.88
N ALA A 2 7.52 6.64 -14.80
CA ALA A 2 7.69 7.32 -13.52
C ALA A 2 6.37 7.23 -12.75
N ILE A 3 6.37 6.59 -11.59
CA ILE A 3 5.30 6.76 -10.61
C ILE A 3 5.46 8.21 -10.13
N SER A 4 4.51 9.08 -10.46
CA SER A 4 4.70 10.52 -10.23
C SER A 4 4.66 10.88 -8.74
N ASP A 5 5.46 11.88 -8.35
CA ASP A 5 5.51 12.53 -7.03
C ASP A 5 4.13 12.83 -6.42
N GLY A 6 3.09 12.99 -7.24
CA GLY A 6 1.73 13.23 -6.79
C GLY A 6 1.12 12.06 -6.02
N THR A 7 1.61 10.83 -6.21
CA THR A 7 1.00 9.65 -5.59
C THR A 7 1.34 9.52 -4.12
N ALA A 8 2.62 9.63 -3.74
CA ALA A 8 3.04 9.46 -2.35
C ALA A 8 2.41 10.53 -1.46
N ALA A 9 2.33 11.76 -1.96
CA ALA A 9 1.61 12.86 -1.31
C ALA A 9 0.11 12.59 -1.16
N GLU A 10 -0.55 12.04 -2.20
CA GLU A 10 -1.96 11.66 -2.12
C GLU A 10 -2.21 10.56 -1.06
N LEU A 11 -1.37 9.53 -1.04
CA LEU A 11 -1.47 8.45 -0.06
C LEU A 11 -1.22 8.95 1.37
N ALA A 12 -0.24 9.84 1.57
CA ALA A 12 0.02 10.47 2.85
C ALA A 12 -1.18 11.32 3.31
N GLN A 13 -1.78 12.09 2.41
CA GLN A 13 -2.97 12.88 2.69
C GLN A 13 -4.16 11.99 3.07
N ARG A 14 -4.37 10.88 2.35
CA ARG A 14 -5.42 9.90 2.68
C ARG A 14 -5.16 9.21 4.01
N ALA A 15 -3.92 8.82 4.29
CA ALA A 15 -3.52 8.23 5.58
C ALA A 15 -3.81 9.18 6.74
N ALA A 16 -3.53 10.48 6.60
CA ALA A 16 -3.86 11.50 7.60
C ALA A 16 -5.38 11.63 7.84
N GLY A 17 -6.22 11.32 6.85
CA GLY A 17 -7.68 11.34 6.94
C GLY A 17 -8.29 10.15 7.70
N VAL A 18 -7.58 9.03 7.83
CA VAL A 18 -8.11 7.77 8.39
C VAL A 18 -8.71 7.95 9.78
N ALA A 19 -8.05 8.70 10.66
CA ALA A 19 -8.56 8.94 12.02
C ALA A 19 -9.92 9.65 12.01
N GLY A 20 -10.11 10.62 11.11
CA GLY A 20 -11.38 11.32 10.93
C GLY A 20 -12.47 10.42 10.36
N TRP A 21 -12.14 9.62 9.34
CA TRP A 21 -13.09 8.67 8.76
C TRP A 21 -13.58 7.63 9.78
N ILE A 22 -12.66 7.11 10.59
CA ILE A 22 -12.98 6.15 11.65
C ILE A 22 -13.79 6.79 12.78
N ALA A 23 -13.54 8.05 13.11
CA ALA A 23 -14.36 8.78 14.07
C ALA A 23 -15.83 8.86 13.61
N ILE A 24 -16.07 9.23 12.35
CA ILE A 24 -17.44 9.28 11.80
C ILE A 24 -18.06 7.88 11.75
N PHE A 25 -17.31 6.86 11.34
CA PHE A 25 -17.80 5.49 11.33
C PHE A 25 -18.25 5.02 12.72
N ARG A 26 -17.53 5.41 13.79
CA ARG A 26 -17.92 5.11 15.19
C ARG A 26 -19.22 5.78 15.62
N GLU A 27 -19.58 6.93 15.06
CA GLU A 27 -20.86 7.59 15.35
C GLU A 27 -22.08 6.75 14.94
N LEU A 28 -21.89 5.75 14.07
CA LEU A 28 -22.94 4.80 13.69
C LEU A 28 -23.28 3.81 14.80
N ALA A 29 -22.39 3.55 15.76
CA ALA A 29 -22.59 2.55 16.82
C ALA A 29 -23.89 2.74 17.63
N PRO A 30 -24.21 3.93 18.19
CA PRO A 30 -25.46 4.14 18.90
C PRO A 30 -26.70 3.98 18.00
N ILE A 31 -26.60 4.34 16.72
CA ILE A 31 -27.69 4.18 15.75
C ILE A 31 -27.91 2.70 15.45
N ALA A 32 -26.84 1.95 15.21
CA ALA A 32 -26.86 0.51 14.97
C ALA A 32 -27.56 -0.24 16.11
N ALA A 33 -27.26 0.12 17.36
CA ALA A 33 -27.92 -0.45 18.54
C ALA A 33 -29.44 -0.19 18.54
N SER A 34 -29.88 1.01 18.11
CA SER A 34 -31.30 1.37 18.05
C SER A 34 -32.11 0.58 17.01
N VAL A 35 -31.44 0.06 15.98
CA VAL A 35 -32.04 -0.76 14.91
C VAL A 35 -31.62 -2.23 14.98
N ALA A 36 -31.02 -2.66 16.09
CA ALA A 36 -30.57 -4.03 16.34
C ALA A 36 -29.58 -4.60 15.30
N VAL A 37 -28.70 -3.76 14.76
CA VAL A 37 -27.61 -4.18 13.87
C VAL A 37 -26.33 -4.38 14.68
N ALA A 38 -25.64 -5.50 14.42
CA ALA A 38 -24.34 -5.77 15.02
C ALA A 38 -23.29 -4.78 14.50
N PHE A 39 -22.55 -4.16 15.41
CA PHE A 39 -21.51 -3.19 15.09
C PHE A 39 -20.20 -3.57 15.79
N PRO A 40 -19.03 -3.49 15.12
CA PRO A 40 -17.76 -3.83 15.73
C PRO A 40 -17.42 -2.87 16.88
N ASP A 41 -16.86 -3.40 17.97
CA ASP A 41 -16.38 -2.58 19.08
C ASP A 41 -15.13 -1.78 18.71
N ASP A 42 -14.80 -0.76 19.51
CA ASP A 42 -13.66 0.13 19.24
C ASP A 42 -12.34 -0.64 19.12
N LYS A 43 -12.14 -1.67 19.94
CA LYS A 43 -10.93 -2.51 19.90
C LYS A 43 -10.82 -3.29 18.59
N THR A 44 -11.95 -3.78 18.08
CA THR A 44 -12.02 -4.48 16.80
C THR A 44 -11.73 -3.52 15.66
N ILE A 45 -12.27 -2.31 15.72
CA ILE A 45 -12.01 -1.24 14.75
C ILE A 45 -10.53 -0.84 14.76
N ASP A 46 -9.95 -0.56 15.93
CA ASP A 46 -8.54 -0.19 16.09
C ASP A 46 -7.62 -1.28 15.54
N ARG A 47 -7.88 -2.54 15.91
CA ARG A 47 -7.11 -3.66 15.38
C ARG A 47 -7.28 -3.80 13.86
N ALA A 48 -8.48 -3.55 13.33
CA ALA A 48 -8.77 -3.60 11.89
C ALA A 48 -7.93 -2.60 11.11
N VAL A 49 -7.73 -1.39 11.62
CA VAL A 49 -6.98 -0.34 10.92
C VAL A 49 -5.51 -0.21 11.32
N GLY A 50 -5.07 -0.86 12.41
CA GLY A 50 -3.69 -0.73 12.92
C GLY A 50 -2.59 -1.04 11.90
N PHE A 51 -2.84 -1.91 10.92
CA PHE A 51 -1.85 -2.19 9.86
C PHE A 51 -1.52 -0.96 8.98
N LEU A 52 -2.42 0.04 8.94
CA LEU A 52 -2.20 1.31 8.23
C LEU A 52 -1.27 2.26 9.00
N THR A 53 -1.08 2.03 10.31
CA THR A 53 -0.19 2.81 11.18
C THR A 53 1.10 2.06 11.53
N ASP A 54 1.08 0.73 11.51
CA ASP A 54 2.22 -0.12 11.89
C ASP A 54 3.34 -0.13 10.83
N VAL A 55 2.99 0.16 9.57
CA VAL A 55 3.93 0.17 8.45
C VAL A 55 3.97 1.58 7.89
N ASP A 56 5.17 2.19 7.87
CA ASP A 56 5.40 3.48 7.19
C ASP A 56 5.41 3.29 5.67
N ILE A 57 4.22 3.04 5.15
CA ILE A 57 3.93 2.81 3.74
C ILE A 57 4.42 4.00 2.89
N VAL A 58 4.28 5.22 3.41
CA VAL A 58 4.69 6.43 2.70
C VAL A 58 6.20 6.45 2.54
N GLN A 59 6.95 6.15 3.61
CA GLN A 59 8.40 6.03 3.54
C GLN A 59 8.82 4.91 2.60
N ILE A 60 8.18 3.74 2.66
CA ILE A 60 8.50 2.60 1.78
C ILE A 60 8.33 2.95 0.30
N LEU A 61 7.24 3.65 -0.06
CA LEU A 61 7.01 4.08 -1.44
C LEU A 61 8.02 5.16 -1.86
N SER A 62 8.36 6.09 -0.98
CA SER A 62 9.39 7.11 -1.22
C SER A 62 10.78 6.50 -1.43
N ASP A 63 11.15 5.51 -0.62
CA ASP A 63 12.44 4.82 -0.72
C ASP A 63 12.54 4.07 -2.06
N LEU A 64 11.45 3.46 -2.52
CA LEU A 64 11.41 2.83 -3.83
C LEU A 64 11.59 3.84 -4.97
N ASP A 65 10.87 4.95 -4.95
CA ASP A 65 11.00 5.98 -5.99
C ASP A 65 12.43 6.51 -6.05
N ALA A 66 13.09 6.66 -4.89
CA ALA A 66 14.50 7.02 -4.81
C ALA A 66 15.42 5.95 -5.42
N VAL A 67 15.17 4.65 -5.16
CA VAL A 67 15.95 3.54 -5.74
C VAL A 67 15.77 3.47 -7.26
N VAL A 68 14.54 3.58 -7.76
CA VAL A 68 14.23 3.59 -9.19
C VAL A 68 14.85 4.80 -9.88
N GLY A 69 14.80 5.98 -9.24
CA GLY A 69 15.44 7.20 -9.72
C GLY A 69 16.96 7.07 -9.78
N ALA A 70 17.60 6.57 -8.71
CA ALA A 70 19.04 6.32 -8.66
C ALA A 70 19.48 5.33 -9.75
N TYR A 71 18.69 4.28 -10.01
CA TYR A 71 18.91 3.37 -11.13
C TYR A 71 18.92 4.11 -12.48
N GLY A 72 17.90 4.94 -12.76
CA GLY A 72 17.83 5.68 -14.02
C GLY A 72 19.06 6.57 -14.26
N ILE A 73 19.59 7.18 -13.20
CA ILE A 73 20.84 7.96 -13.23
C ILE A 73 22.04 7.05 -13.53
N CYS A 74 22.19 5.93 -12.81
CA CYS A 74 23.30 4.99 -13.01
C CYS A 74 23.31 4.36 -14.41
N ALA A 75 22.15 3.97 -14.94
CA ALA A 75 22.02 3.43 -16.29
C ALA A 75 22.42 4.47 -17.36
N THR A 76 21.97 5.72 -17.20
CA THR A 76 22.33 6.83 -18.09
C THR A 76 23.83 7.12 -18.05
N ALA A 77 24.42 7.18 -16.86
CA ALA A 77 25.85 7.43 -16.69
C ALA A 77 26.71 6.32 -17.29
N THR A 78 26.32 5.04 -17.10
CA THR A 78 27.02 3.89 -17.66
C THR A 78 26.96 3.89 -19.20
N GLY A 79 25.80 4.19 -19.77
CA GLY A 79 25.64 4.35 -21.22
C GLY A 79 26.49 5.49 -21.80
N ALA A 80 26.62 6.60 -21.08
CA ALA A 80 27.45 7.73 -21.49
C ALA A 80 28.95 7.41 -21.49
N VAL A 81 29.43 6.63 -20.52
CA VAL A 81 30.85 6.19 -20.47
C VAL A 81 31.14 5.17 -21.57
N ALA A 82 30.25 4.21 -21.80
CA ALA A 82 30.39 3.24 -22.89
C ALA A 82 30.41 3.89 -24.29
N ALA A 83 29.80 5.07 -24.44
CA ALA A 83 29.80 5.83 -25.69
C ALA A 83 31.08 6.65 -25.94
N GLN A 84 32.03 6.73 -24.97
CA GLN A 84 33.25 7.53 -25.15
C GLN A 84 34.29 6.80 -26.02
N PRO A 85 34.79 7.44 -27.10
CA PRO A 85 35.74 6.82 -28.02
C PRO A 85 37.19 6.94 -27.51
N LEU A 86 37.49 6.32 -26.38
CA LEU A 86 38.84 6.30 -25.79
C LEU A 86 39.83 5.50 -26.65
N SER A 87 39.35 4.44 -27.32
CA SER A 87 40.18 3.56 -28.14
C SER A 87 40.66 4.17 -29.47
N THR A 88 40.00 5.22 -29.97
CA THR A 88 40.36 5.87 -31.23
C THR A 88 41.16 7.16 -31.05
N SER A 89 41.22 7.71 -29.84
CA SER A 89 41.84 9.01 -29.54
C SER A 89 43.18 8.92 -28.81
N TRP A 90 43.49 7.80 -28.14
CA TRP A 90 44.74 7.63 -27.38
C TRP A 90 45.51 6.36 -27.77
N GLN A 91 46.57 6.53 -28.57
CA GLN A 91 47.41 5.42 -29.03
C GLN A 91 48.67 5.23 -28.15
N GLY A 92 49.12 3.98 -28.02
CA GLY A 92 50.33 3.59 -27.27
C GLY A 92 50.05 2.78 -25.99
N HIS A 93 51.10 2.28 -25.33
CA HIS A 93 51.00 1.40 -24.15
C HIS A 93 50.15 1.99 -23.01
N ALA A 94 50.25 3.31 -22.77
CA ALA A 94 49.43 4.00 -21.77
C ALA A 94 47.95 4.03 -22.17
N GLY A 95 47.64 4.22 -23.47
CA GLY A 95 46.28 4.16 -24.01
C GLY A 95 45.69 2.75 -23.93
N THR A 96 46.47 1.72 -24.22
CA THR A 96 46.05 0.31 -24.06
C THR A 96 45.75 -0.04 -22.60
N ALA A 97 46.61 0.38 -21.67
CA ALA A 97 46.39 0.15 -20.24
C ALA A 97 45.16 0.92 -19.70
N ALA A 98 44.96 2.16 -20.15
CA ALA A 98 43.78 2.96 -19.81
C ALA A 98 42.49 2.31 -20.34
N SER A 99 42.45 1.88 -21.61
CA SER A 99 41.30 1.19 -22.18
C SER A 99 40.98 -0.11 -21.45
N SER A 100 42.00 -0.93 -21.12
CA SER A 100 41.80 -2.17 -20.36
C SER A 100 41.27 -1.94 -18.94
N ALA A 101 41.71 -0.86 -18.28
CA ALA A 101 41.18 -0.47 -16.97
C ALA A 101 39.73 0.01 -17.05
N VAL A 102 39.37 0.74 -18.11
CA VAL A 102 37.99 1.17 -18.38
C VAL A 102 37.09 -0.04 -18.66
N ASP A 103 37.53 -0.98 -19.50
CA ASP A 103 36.77 -2.20 -19.81
C ASP A 103 36.52 -3.05 -18.54
N THR A 104 37.54 -3.19 -17.69
CA THR A 104 37.44 -3.90 -16.41
C THR A 104 36.45 -3.22 -15.48
N HIS A 105 36.52 -1.89 -15.37
CA HIS A 105 35.60 -1.10 -14.57
C HIS A 105 34.17 -1.18 -15.10
N MET A 106 33.98 -1.08 -16.42
CA MET A 106 32.67 -1.21 -17.08
C MET A 106 32.05 -2.59 -16.86
N ASN A 107 32.82 -3.67 -16.97
CA ASN A 107 32.32 -5.02 -16.71
C ASN A 107 31.88 -5.23 -15.25
N SER A 108 32.65 -4.69 -14.29
CA SER A 108 32.27 -4.71 -12.88
C SER A 108 31.00 -3.91 -12.63
N ARG A 109 30.89 -2.70 -13.19
CA ARG A 109 29.72 -1.83 -13.03
C ARG A 109 28.48 -2.41 -13.72
N ASN A 110 28.62 -3.04 -14.88
CA ASN A 110 27.51 -3.70 -15.57
C ASN A 110 26.93 -4.86 -14.75
N THR A 111 27.76 -5.59 -14.01
CA THR A 111 27.30 -6.69 -13.15
C THR A 111 26.52 -6.15 -11.94
N GLU A 112 27.04 -5.13 -11.26
CA GLU A 112 26.33 -4.48 -10.15
C GLU A 112 25.02 -3.82 -10.62
N LEU A 113 25.04 -3.19 -11.80
CA LEU A 113 23.87 -2.59 -12.43
C LEU A 113 22.83 -3.67 -12.77
N ALA A 114 23.24 -4.84 -13.27
CA ALA A 114 22.32 -5.94 -13.56
C ALA A 114 21.63 -6.47 -12.30
N THR A 115 22.32 -6.54 -11.16
CA THR A 115 21.70 -6.89 -9.88
C THR A 115 20.71 -5.82 -9.42
N LEU A 116 21.05 -4.54 -9.55
CA LEU A 116 20.15 -3.43 -9.22
C LEU A 116 18.90 -3.44 -10.12
N ILE A 117 19.05 -3.75 -11.41
CA ILE A 117 17.94 -3.92 -12.38
C ILE A 117 17.02 -5.04 -11.93
N ALA A 118 17.57 -6.23 -11.65
CA ALA A 118 16.75 -7.37 -11.24
C ALA A 118 15.96 -7.08 -9.96
N ALA A 119 16.57 -6.38 -9.00
CA ALA A 119 15.89 -5.96 -7.77
C ALA A 119 14.79 -4.91 -8.05
N ALA A 120 15.07 -3.92 -8.90
CA ALA A 120 14.10 -2.88 -9.27
C ALA A 120 12.92 -3.45 -10.08
N ASP A 121 13.19 -4.35 -11.02
CA ASP A 121 12.17 -5.02 -11.86
C ASP A 121 11.26 -5.93 -11.03
N ALA A 122 11.79 -6.61 -10.01
CA ALA A 122 11.00 -7.40 -9.07
C ALA A 122 10.18 -6.51 -8.12
N ALA A 123 10.77 -5.43 -7.62
CA ALA A 123 10.13 -4.52 -6.66
C ALA A 123 8.99 -3.70 -7.27
N THR A 124 9.18 -3.15 -8.48
CA THR A 124 8.24 -2.22 -9.13
C THR A 124 6.79 -2.74 -9.21
N PRO A 125 6.50 -3.95 -9.74
CA PRO A 125 5.13 -4.45 -9.83
C PRO A 125 4.52 -4.74 -8.45
N THR A 126 5.30 -5.28 -7.51
CA THR A 126 4.85 -5.57 -6.14
C THR A 126 4.42 -4.30 -5.41
N PHE A 127 5.19 -3.21 -5.54
CA PHE A 127 4.83 -1.91 -4.97
C PHE A 127 3.68 -1.21 -5.68
N ALA A 128 3.55 -1.37 -7.00
CA ALA A 128 2.36 -0.90 -7.72
C ALA A 128 1.09 -1.60 -7.20
N GLY A 129 1.17 -2.90 -6.91
CA GLY A 129 0.11 -3.66 -6.25
C GLY A 129 -0.21 -3.13 -4.85
N LEU A 130 0.81 -2.86 -4.04
CA LEU A 130 0.65 -2.28 -2.70
C LEU A 130 -0.08 -0.92 -2.75
N LYS A 131 0.35 -0.04 -3.66
CA LYS A 131 -0.29 1.25 -3.90
C LYS A 131 -1.78 1.10 -4.22
N LEU A 132 -2.11 0.27 -5.21
CA LEU A 132 -3.51 0.06 -5.62
C LEU A 132 -4.37 -0.52 -4.50
N LEU A 133 -3.81 -1.49 -3.75
CA LEU A 133 -4.46 -2.07 -2.57
C LEU A 133 -4.82 -0.99 -1.56
N LEU A 134 -3.87 -0.11 -1.22
CA LEU A 134 -4.08 0.95 -0.24
C LEU A 134 -5.05 2.02 -0.71
N GLN A 135 -4.98 2.41 -1.99
CA GLN A 135 -5.96 3.32 -2.58
C GLN A 135 -7.38 2.77 -2.44
N ASN A 136 -7.58 1.47 -2.69
CA ASN A 136 -8.88 0.83 -2.53
C ASN A 136 -9.32 0.77 -1.07
N VAL A 137 -8.40 0.48 -0.14
CA VAL A 137 -8.71 0.50 1.30
C VAL A 137 -9.10 1.90 1.75
N PHE A 138 -8.31 2.92 1.42
CA PHE A 138 -8.62 4.30 1.79
C PHE A 138 -9.93 4.78 1.18
N HIS A 139 -10.21 4.43 -0.07
CA HIS A 139 -11.49 4.74 -0.69
C HIS A 139 -12.67 4.07 0.04
N ALA A 140 -12.53 2.80 0.44
CA ALA A 140 -13.55 2.13 1.23
C ALA A 140 -13.77 2.79 2.60
N LEU A 141 -12.68 3.19 3.29
CA LEU A 141 -12.76 3.91 4.56
C LEU A 141 -13.40 5.29 4.42
N GLU A 142 -13.11 6.00 3.33
CA GLU A 142 -13.75 7.26 2.98
C GLU A 142 -15.26 7.05 2.75
N MET A 143 -15.66 6.03 1.97
CA MET A 143 -17.06 5.73 1.68
C MET A 143 -17.89 5.40 2.93
N ILE A 144 -17.35 4.61 3.87
CA ILE A 144 -18.10 4.27 5.09
C ILE A 144 -18.26 5.49 6.02
N SER A 145 -17.45 6.52 5.84
CA SER A 145 -17.44 7.75 6.64
C SER A 145 -18.38 8.84 6.13
N ASP A 146 -19.29 8.53 5.20
CA ASP A 146 -20.32 9.47 4.77
C ASP A 146 -21.15 9.94 5.99
N PRO A 147 -21.20 11.26 6.29
CA PRO A 147 -21.94 11.81 7.44
C PRO A 147 -23.47 11.77 7.25
N LEU A 148 -23.94 11.30 6.10
CA LEU A 148 -25.35 11.04 5.83
C LEU A 148 -25.64 9.56 5.99
N LEU A 149 -26.81 9.20 6.51
CA LEU A 149 -27.35 7.85 6.57
C LEU A 149 -28.75 7.89 5.96
N ALA A 150 -28.93 7.20 4.83
CA ALA A 150 -30.13 7.26 3.98
C ALA A 150 -30.55 8.71 3.67
N GLY A 151 -29.57 9.55 3.34
CA GLY A 151 -29.76 10.97 3.02
C GLY A 151 -30.03 11.89 4.22
N HIS A 152 -29.95 11.39 5.46
CA HIS A 152 -30.15 12.19 6.67
C HIS A 152 -28.82 12.36 7.41
N PRO A 153 -28.46 13.58 7.89
CA PRO A 153 -27.30 13.74 8.76
C PRO A 153 -27.37 12.82 9.99
N LEU A 154 -26.25 12.22 10.40
CA LEU A 154 -26.22 11.29 11.54
C LEU A 154 -26.91 11.85 12.80
N SER A 155 -26.73 13.16 13.05
CA SER A 155 -27.32 13.87 14.19
C SER A 155 -28.86 13.94 14.19
N THR A 156 -29.52 13.74 13.04
CA THR A 156 -30.98 13.82 12.91
C THR A 156 -31.66 12.46 12.69
N VAL A 157 -30.89 11.39 12.47
CA VAL A 157 -31.41 10.03 12.19
C VAL A 157 -32.37 9.55 13.27
N SER A 158 -32.00 9.68 14.55
CA SER A 158 -32.86 9.24 15.66
C SER A 158 -34.20 9.98 15.71
N ALA A 159 -34.19 11.29 15.40
CA ALA A 159 -35.41 12.08 15.33
C ALA A 159 -36.28 11.68 14.13
N ALA A 160 -35.67 11.40 12.97
CA ALA A 160 -36.37 10.95 11.77
C ALA A 160 -37.00 9.55 11.94
N LEU A 161 -36.31 8.64 12.65
CA LEU A 161 -36.86 7.34 13.04
C LEU A 161 -38.06 7.50 13.97
N GLY A 162 -37.94 8.34 15.00
CA GLY A 162 -39.04 8.62 15.93
C GLY A 162 -40.26 9.29 15.28
N ALA A 163 -40.03 10.12 14.26
CA ALA A 163 -41.08 10.75 13.46
C ALA A 163 -41.68 9.83 12.38
N GLY A 164 -41.12 8.63 12.16
CA GLY A 164 -41.56 7.68 11.14
C GLY A 164 -41.27 8.13 9.70
N THR A 165 -40.50 9.20 9.50
CA THR A 165 -40.07 9.66 8.16
C THR A 165 -38.94 8.82 7.61
N LEU A 166 -38.26 8.06 8.48
CA LEU A 166 -37.18 7.14 8.15
C LEU A 166 -37.53 5.74 8.64
N ARG A 167 -37.29 4.72 7.80
CA ARG A 167 -37.60 3.32 8.13
C ARG A 167 -36.39 2.65 8.77
N ALA A 168 -36.60 2.01 9.92
CA ALA A 168 -35.54 1.28 10.63
C ALA A 168 -34.86 0.21 9.76
N GLY A 169 -35.60 -0.50 8.90
CA GLY A 169 -35.04 -1.51 8.00
C GLY A 169 -34.04 -0.94 6.98
N VAL A 170 -34.32 0.24 6.41
CA VAL A 170 -33.41 0.90 5.45
C VAL A 170 -32.11 1.31 6.15
N ILE A 171 -32.22 1.83 7.38
CA ILE A 171 -31.07 2.19 8.20
C ILE A 171 -30.26 0.97 8.59
N ALA A 172 -30.93 -0.11 8.96
CA ALA A 172 -30.27 -1.36 9.28
C ALA A 172 -29.46 -1.90 8.09
N GLU A 173 -30.05 -1.94 6.90
CA GLU A 173 -29.39 -2.38 5.66
C GLU A 173 -28.16 -1.53 5.31
N GLU A 174 -28.25 -0.21 5.46
CA GLU A 174 -27.15 0.70 5.14
C GLU A 174 -25.99 0.57 6.15
N ILE A 175 -26.28 0.51 7.46
CA ILE A 175 -25.24 0.29 8.48
C ILE A 175 -24.55 -1.05 8.25
N ASP A 176 -25.32 -2.10 8.01
CA ASP A 176 -24.82 -3.45 7.73
C ASP A 176 -23.96 -3.49 6.45
N ALA A 177 -24.33 -2.76 5.41
CA ALA A 177 -23.50 -2.58 4.21
C ALA A 177 -22.17 -1.88 4.51
N ARG A 178 -22.17 -0.82 5.33
CA ARG A 178 -20.93 -0.12 5.72
C ARG A 178 -20.03 -0.99 6.60
N VAL A 179 -20.61 -1.73 7.55
CA VAL A 179 -19.87 -2.69 8.38
C VAL A 179 -19.24 -3.79 7.52
N ARG A 180 -19.97 -4.33 6.54
CA ARG A 180 -19.41 -5.29 5.57
C ARG A 180 -18.29 -4.68 4.73
N LEU A 181 -18.45 -3.46 4.22
CA LEU A 181 -17.41 -2.79 3.45
C LEU A 181 -16.15 -2.57 4.30
N PHE A 182 -16.30 -2.08 5.52
CA PHE A 182 -15.21 -1.90 6.48
C PHE A 182 -14.46 -3.21 6.76
N THR A 183 -15.18 -4.26 7.15
CA THR A 183 -14.58 -5.56 7.51
C THR A 183 -13.89 -6.21 6.33
N THR A 184 -14.50 -6.15 5.14
CA THR A 184 -13.91 -6.71 3.92
C THR A 184 -12.67 -5.94 3.49
N ALA A 185 -12.74 -4.61 3.43
CA ALA A 185 -11.63 -3.77 3.01
C ALA A 185 -10.43 -3.89 3.96
N THR A 186 -10.66 -3.88 5.28
CA THR A 186 -9.57 -4.02 6.27
C THR A 186 -8.97 -5.42 6.29
N ALA A 187 -9.77 -6.48 6.10
CA ALA A 187 -9.25 -7.85 5.99
C ALA A 187 -8.37 -8.04 4.74
N ILE A 188 -8.86 -7.59 3.58
CA ILE A 188 -8.11 -7.63 2.32
C ILE A 188 -6.85 -6.77 2.41
N GLY A 189 -6.96 -5.55 2.94
CA GLY A 189 -5.84 -4.65 3.15
C GLY A 189 -4.75 -5.27 4.02
N ARG A 190 -5.10 -5.78 5.20
CA ARG A 190 -4.14 -6.40 6.11
C ARG A 190 -3.46 -7.62 5.48
N SER A 191 -4.24 -8.53 4.87
CA SER A 191 -3.67 -9.72 4.24
C SER A 191 -2.79 -9.36 3.05
N GLY A 192 -3.23 -8.42 2.21
CA GLY A 192 -2.50 -8.01 1.02
C GLY A 192 -1.19 -7.32 1.37
N VAL A 193 -1.19 -6.38 2.32
CA VAL A 193 0.03 -5.71 2.81
C VAL A 193 1.01 -6.74 3.35
N ARG A 194 0.55 -7.68 4.19
CA ARG A 194 1.41 -8.74 4.75
C ARG A 194 2.03 -9.61 3.67
N ASN A 195 1.25 -10.03 2.67
CA ASN A 195 1.73 -10.91 1.60
C ASN A 195 2.77 -10.20 0.71
N ILE A 196 2.50 -8.94 0.35
CA ILE A 196 3.42 -8.11 -0.44
C ILE A 196 4.72 -7.88 0.32
N LEU A 197 4.66 -7.55 1.62
CA LEU A 197 5.87 -7.39 2.43
C LEU A 197 6.65 -8.69 2.59
N ALA A 198 5.97 -9.83 2.73
CA ALA A 198 6.63 -11.14 2.78
C ALA A 198 7.40 -11.46 1.49
N GLU A 199 6.79 -11.15 0.34
CA GLU A 199 7.41 -11.29 -0.99
C GLU A 199 8.65 -10.38 -1.13
N LEU A 200 8.56 -9.15 -0.65
CA LEU A 200 9.68 -8.19 -0.67
C LEU A 200 10.88 -8.60 0.19
N VAL A 201 10.63 -9.20 1.35
CA VAL A 201 11.70 -9.63 2.28
C VAL A 201 12.20 -11.05 1.96
N GLY A 202 11.57 -11.74 0.99
CA GLY A 202 11.90 -13.13 0.67
C GLY A 202 11.56 -14.11 1.80
N VAL A 203 10.59 -13.75 2.67
CA VAL A 203 10.12 -14.62 3.74
C VAL A 203 9.05 -15.52 3.13
N ASP A 204 9.37 -16.80 2.97
CA ASP A 204 8.43 -17.82 2.51
C ASP A 204 7.11 -17.73 3.30
N SER A 205 6.05 -17.26 2.63
CA SER A 205 4.69 -17.13 3.18
C SER A 205 4.05 -18.49 3.50
N ALA A 206 4.75 -19.59 3.20
CA ALA A 206 4.39 -20.95 3.54
C ALA A 206 4.35 -21.23 5.06
N ALA A 207 4.99 -20.40 5.90
CA ALA A 207 5.02 -20.63 7.34
C ALA A 207 3.72 -20.27 8.08
N SER A 208 2.80 -19.48 7.49
CA SER A 208 1.56 -19.07 8.19
C SER A 208 0.31 -19.89 7.86
N SER A 209 0.41 -20.88 6.96
CA SER A 209 -0.74 -21.68 6.52
C SER A 209 -0.71 -23.14 7.02
N GLY A 210 0.27 -23.49 7.86
CA GLY A 210 0.55 -24.89 8.25
C GLY A 210 0.24 -25.29 9.70
N GLU A 211 -0.18 -24.38 10.59
CA GLU A 211 -0.33 -24.69 12.02
C GLU A 211 -1.79 -24.74 12.49
N LEU A 212 -2.70 -25.19 11.61
CA LEU A 212 -4.11 -25.45 11.93
C LEU A 212 -4.68 -26.53 11.01
N ALA A 213 -4.07 -27.72 11.00
CA ALA A 213 -4.74 -28.93 10.50
C ALA A 213 -4.24 -30.18 11.23
N LEU A 214 -5.10 -30.67 12.14
CA LEU A 214 -5.24 -32.05 12.64
C LEU A 214 -4.16 -32.53 13.63
N ALA A 215 -4.43 -32.44 14.94
CA ALA A 215 -5.34 -33.29 15.75
C ALA A 215 -4.59 -34.49 16.34
N GLY A 216 -4.74 -34.66 17.66
CA GLY A 216 -4.20 -35.80 18.37
C GLY A 216 -4.71 -37.12 17.82
N ASP A 217 -3.85 -38.12 17.91
CA ASP A 217 -4.25 -39.42 18.42
C ASP A 217 -3.03 -40.13 19.02
N GLN A 218 -3.27 -40.69 20.22
CA GLN A 218 -2.40 -41.49 21.12
C GLN A 218 -1.51 -40.75 22.13
#